data_AF-A0A7S3K384-F1
#
_entry.id   AF-A0A7S3K384-F1
#
_cell.length_a   1.000
_cell.length_b   1.000
_cell.length_c   1.000
_cell.angle_alpha   90.00
_cell.angle_beta   90.00
_cell.angle_gamma   90.00
#
_symmetry.space_group_name_H-M   'P 1'
#
loop_
_entity.id
_entity.type
_entity.pdbx_description
1 polymer ?
#
loop_
_entity_poly.entity_id
_entity_poly.type
_entity_poly.pdbx_seq_one_letter_code
_entity_poly.pdbx_strand_id
1 'polypeptide(L)'
;MVLLLFLLLRYWFTEGLLQQQNYVLGHGQRLKRKMTSLSSLLPPWEQSMSNKSAPLLYMSLYKHQLERLEAMGAKELELPDHLAFAANEAKGSRMGSRCFLIDGIFRRIRMTYFDGGTSIQVFNSLWYPSLDRSDAPLLGIDLLSFGANKANRLLCVIDAQPSAGRNPQTQQVSHDTSRLAAIHAKYVNTLGGTPSAKWYEDSRYFSSQMLYGTTETLGGLDGIAQTLLPAFQSYLDAYIDLVTSVDCNRIEKIQEHTDLTLERHAAYDEFNAARDPAHKLFTSYFGEHFAHDYVHNFLFSLSSSSKSSSLSSSLSSSSKDPNKLL
;
A
#
# COMPACT_ATOMS: atom_id res chain seq x y z
N MET A 1 -3.98 3.44 -8.22
CA MET A 1 -2.57 3.47 -7.79
C MET A 1 -1.90 2.10 -7.91
N VAL A 2 -2.21 1.40 -8.99
CA VAL A 2 -1.97 -0.03 -9.11
C VAL A 2 -1.58 -0.37 -10.57
N LEU A 3 -1.53 0.63 -11.46
CA LEU A 3 -1.17 0.43 -12.86
C LEU A 3 0.35 0.50 -13.14
N LEU A 4 1.17 0.74 -12.13
CA LEU A 4 2.59 1.04 -12.31
C LEU A 4 3.53 -0.18 -12.26
N LEU A 5 3.11 -1.31 -11.66
CA LEU A 5 3.94 -2.52 -11.57
C LEU A 5 3.96 -3.37 -12.87
N PHE A 6 2.99 -3.18 -13.78
CA PHE A 6 2.77 -4.08 -14.93
C PHE A 6 3.92 -4.09 -15.96
N LEU A 7 4.74 -3.04 -16.01
CA LEU A 7 5.87 -2.97 -16.95
C LEU A 7 7.17 -3.59 -16.44
N LEU A 8 7.35 -3.73 -15.13
CA LEU A 8 8.61 -4.25 -14.57
C LEU A 8 8.62 -5.77 -14.48
N LEU A 9 7.48 -6.38 -14.15
CA LEU A 9 7.36 -7.84 -14.10
C LEU A 9 7.42 -8.47 -15.50
N ARG A 10 7.02 -7.77 -16.56
CA ARG A 10 7.05 -8.32 -17.94
C ARG A 10 8.47 -8.45 -18.51
N TYR A 11 9.43 -7.64 -18.06
CA TYR A 11 10.84 -7.72 -18.50
C TYR A 11 11.70 -8.67 -17.65
N TRP A 12 11.25 -8.96 -16.42
CA TRP A 12 11.95 -9.89 -15.50
C TRP A 12 11.54 -11.35 -15.69
N PHE A 13 10.29 -11.62 -16.10
CA PHE A 13 9.80 -12.99 -16.29
C PHE A 13 10.03 -13.55 -17.70
N THR A 14 10.61 -12.79 -18.63
CA THR A 14 10.96 -13.29 -19.97
C THR A 14 12.35 -13.92 -20.07
N GLU A 15 13.21 -13.77 -19.06
CA GLU A 15 14.49 -14.50 -18.98
C GLU A 15 14.76 -14.98 -17.56
N GLY A 16 14.26 -16.17 -17.24
CA GLY A 16 14.52 -16.84 -15.97
C GLY A 16 13.92 -18.23 -15.98
N LEU A 17 14.78 -19.23 -16.19
CA LEU A 17 14.46 -20.66 -16.23
C LEU A 17 13.40 -21.06 -15.20
N LEU A 18 12.33 -21.71 -15.67
CA LEU A 18 11.51 -22.62 -14.89
C LEU A 18 12.39 -23.79 -14.42
N GLN A 19 13.00 -23.68 -13.23
CA GLN A 19 13.38 -24.87 -12.47
C GLN A 19 12.25 -25.18 -11.50
N GLN A 20 11.46 -26.20 -11.86
CA GLN A 20 10.68 -26.95 -10.89
C GLN A 20 11.64 -27.54 -9.85
N GLN A 21 11.45 -27.23 -8.56
CA GLN A 21 12.03 -28.02 -7.49
C GLN A 21 11.00 -28.31 -6.40
N ASN A 22 10.74 -29.61 -6.31
CA ASN A 22 10.13 -30.44 -5.29
C ASN A 22 9.97 -29.84 -3.88
N TYR A 23 8.74 -29.89 -3.38
CA TYR A 23 8.42 -29.82 -1.95
C TYR A 23 9.00 -31.04 -1.24
N VAL A 24 9.89 -30.81 -0.27
CA VAL A 24 10.21 -31.78 0.78
C VAL A 24 9.51 -31.31 2.06
N LEU A 25 8.50 -32.07 2.50
CA LEU A 25 7.92 -31.96 3.83
C LEU A 25 8.96 -32.47 4.84
N GLY A 26 9.71 -31.56 5.46
CA GLY A 26 10.65 -31.86 6.53
C GLY A 26 9.92 -32.10 7.85
N HIS A 27 9.89 -33.35 8.29
CA HIS A 27 9.49 -33.76 9.63
C HIS A 27 10.32 -33.06 10.74
N GLY A 28 9.61 -32.53 11.73
CA GLY A 28 9.93 -32.73 13.15
C GLY A 28 11.32 -32.34 13.65
N GLN A 29 11.59 -31.03 13.76
CA GLN A 29 12.46 -30.54 14.84
C GLN A 29 11.78 -29.37 15.56
N ARG A 30 11.32 -29.66 16.78
CA ARG A 30 10.77 -28.69 17.73
C ARG A 30 11.93 -27.88 18.30
N LEU A 31 12.45 -26.94 17.52
CA LEU A 31 13.32 -25.88 18.03
C LEU A 31 12.50 -25.08 19.05
N LYS A 32 12.97 -25.03 20.30
CA LYS A 32 12.49 -24.10 21.33
C LYS A 32 12.80 -22.67 20.85
N ARG A 33 11.98 -22.12 19.96
CA ARG A 33 11.98 -20.71 19.60
C ARG A 33 11.67 -19.93 20.87
N LYS A 34 12.60 -19.08 21.34
CA LYS A 34 12.23 -17.93 22.16
C LYS A 34 11.09 -17.23 21.40
N MET A 35 9.94 -17.04 22.03
CA MET A 35 8.86 -16.24 21.45
C MET A 35 9.40 -14.81 21.27
N THR A 36 9.93 -14.51 20.09
CA THR A 36 10.07 -13.13 19.64
C THR A 36 8.67 -12.59 19.44
N SER A 37 8.32 -11.49 20.09
CA SER A 37 7.01 -10.85 19.86
C SER A 37 6.92 -10.43 18.41
N LEU A 38 5.73 -10.55 17.80
CA LEU A 38 5.49 -10.11 16.41
C LEU A 38 5.93 -8.65 16.20
N SER A 39 5.72 -7.78 17.21
CA SER A 39 6.17 -6.38 17.19
C SER A 39 7.67 -6.21 16.93
N SER A 40 8.52 -7.15 17.37
CA SER A 40 9.97 -7.11 17.11
C SER A 40 10.37 -7.47 15.69
N LEU A 41 9.45 -8.05 14.90
CA LEU A 41 9.66 -8.42 13.51
C LEU A 41 9.21 -7.32 12.53
N LEU A 42 8.34 -6.41 12.99
CA LEU A 42 7.76 -5.36 12.17
C LEU A 42 8.73 -4.18 11.97
N PRO A 43 8.63 -3.46 10.84
CA PRO A 43 9.39 -2.23 10.63
C PRO A 43 8.98 -1.14 11.64
N PRO A 44 9.90 -0.22 11.99
CA PRO A 44 11.12 0.10 11.25
C PRO A 44 12.26 -0.89 11.48
N TRP A 45 12.97 -1.22 10.41
CA TRP A 45 14.17 -2.06 10.44
C TRP A 45 15.42 -1.20 10.25
N GLU A 46 16.53 -1.64 10.84
CA GLU A 46 17.81 -0.95 10.73
C GLU A 46 18.71 -1.48 9.60
N GLN A 47 18.48 -2.72 9.15
CA GLN A 47 19.33 -3.39 8.15
C GLN A 47 18.47 -4.22 7.22
N SER A 48 18.84 -4.33 5.94
CA SER A 48 18.16 -5.22 4.99
C SER A 48 18.35 -6.69 5.36
N MET A 49 17.33 -7.50 5.08
CA MET A 49 17.34 -8.95 5.28
C MET A 49 18.29 -9.67 4.32
N SER A 50 18.39 -9.22 3.06
CA SER A 50 19.20 -9.91 2.05
C SER A 50 20.70 -9.68 2.25
N ASN A 51 21.06 -8.46 2.66
CA ASN A 51 22.44 -8.01 2.84
C ASN A 51 22.44 -6.85 3.83
N LYS A 52 23.11 -7.01 4.97
CA LYS A 52 23.16 -5.98 6.04
C LYS A 52 23.80 -4.66 5.60
N SER A 53 24.58 -4.64 4.52
CA SER A 53 25.14 -3.42 3.94
C SER A 53 24.24 -2.75 2.90
N ALA A 54 23.19 -3.43 2.43
CA ALA A 54 22.24 -2.83 1.51
C ALA A 54 21.35 -1.81 2.27
N PRO A 55 21.22 -0.57 1.77
CA PRO A 55 20.40 0.44 2.42
C PRO A 55 18.91 0.09 2.28
N LEU A 56 18.13 0.41 3.30
CA LEU A 56 16.67 0.40 3.25
C LEU A 56 16.20 1.76 2.69
N LEU A 57 16.07 1.84 1.36
CA LEU A 57 15.93 3.06 0.57
C LEU A 57 14.82 3.99 1.10
N TYR A 58 13.66 3.43 1.42
CA TYR A 58 12.47 4.19 1.83
C TYR A 58 12.28 4.28 3.34
N MET A 59 13.22 3.78 4.15
CA MET A 59 13.00 3.67 5.60
C MET A 59 12.89 5.03 6.29
N SER A 60 13.55 6.07 5.77
CA SER A 60 13.39 7.44 6.27
C SER A 60 11.97 7.98 6.03
N LEU A 61 11.36 7.69 4.88
CA LEU A 61 9.96 8.05 4.59
C LEU A 61 8.99 7.27 5.48
N TYR A 62 9.25 5.98 5.67
CA TYR A 62 8.48 5.13 6.58
C TYR A 62 8.51 5.63 8.02
N LYS A 63 9.71 5.92 8.55
CA LYS A 63 9.92 6.46 9.91
C LYS A 63 9.23 7.82 10.05
N HIS A 64 9.37 8.71 9.08
CA HIS A 64 8.69 10.00 9.11
C HIS A 64 7.17 9.84 9.15
N GLN A 65 6.59 8.92 8.37
CA GLN A 65 5.15 8.67 8.43
C GLN A 65 4.72 8.15 9.81
N LEU A 66 5.48 7.26 10.43
CA LEU A 66 5.20 6.79 11.79
C LEU A 66 5.24 7.94 12.81
N GLU A 67 6.24 8.82 12.74
CA GLU A 67 6.33 9.99 13.61
C GLU A 67 5.10 10.89 13.48
N ARG A 68 4.60 11.10 12.24
CA ARG A 68 3.35 11.84 12.00
C ARG A 68 2.13 11.15 12.60
N LEU A 69 2.03 9.83 12.44
CA LEU A 69 0.93 9.04 13.02
C LEU A 69 0.93 9.14 14.56
N GLU A 70 2.10 8.99 15.19
CA GLU A 70 2.26 9.12 16.64
C GLU A 70 1.86 10.53 17.12
N ALA A 71 2.34 11.58 16.45
CA ALA A 71 2.01 12.97 16.77
C ALA A 71 0.50 13.28 16.65
N MET A 72 -0.21 12.53 15.80
CA MET A 72 -1.67 12.65 15.63
C MET A 72 -2.47 11.72 16.57
N GLY A 73 -1.80 10.97 17.46
CA GLY A 73 -2.47 10.05 18.39
C GLY A 73 -3.05 8.81 17.71
N ALA A 74 -2.42 8.32 16.65
CA ALA A 74 -2.88 7.13 15.95
C ALA A 74 -2.85 5.88 16.84
N LYS A 75 -3.89 5.06 16.73
CA LYS A 75 -3.98 3.75 17.35
C LYS A 75 -3.66 2.68 16.33
N GLU A 76 -2.71 1.80 16.65
CA GLU A 76 -2.42 0.64 15.80
C GLU A 76 -3.54 -0.40 15.93
N LEU A 77 -3.95 -0.93 14.79
CA LEU A 77 -4.92 -2.00 14.66
C LEU A 77 -4.19 -3.33 14.51
N GLU A 78 -4.63 -4.33 15.27
CA GLU A 78 -4.09 -5.68 15.15
C GLU A 78 -4.38 -6.26 13.76
N LEU A 79 -3.37 -6.93 13.22
CA LEU A 79 -3.45 -7.68 11.98
C LEU A 79 -3.21 -9.15 12.29
N PRO A 80 -3.84 -10.09 11.55
CA PRO A 80 -3.43 -11.48 11.56
C PRO A 80 -1.92 -11.59 11.32
N ASP A 81 -1.22 -12.43 12.08
CA ASP A 81 0.25 -12.56 12.04
C ASP A 81 0.80 -12.69 10.61
N HIS A 82 0.13 -13.49 9.78
CA HIS A 82 0.55 -13.73 8.40
C HIS A 82 0.34 -12.52 7.48
N LEU A 83 -0.56 -11.59 7.80
CA LEU A 83 -0.72 -10.33 7.07
C LEU A 83 0.20 -9.24 7.64
N ALA A 84 0.53 -9.31 8.92
CA ALA A 84 1.46 -8.40 9.59
C ALA A 84 2.90 -8.64 9.14
N PHE A 85 3.33 -9.89 9.03
CA PHE A 85 4.70 -10.23 8.68
C PHE A 85 4.79 -11.49 7.80
N ALA A 86 5.59 -11.39 6.73
CA ALA A 86 5.95 -12.52 5.89
C ALA A 86 7.45 -12.47 5.57
N ALA A 87 8.10 -13.62 5.49
CA ALA A 87 9.51 -13.74 5.12
C ALA A 87 9.74 -14.93 4.21
N ASN A 88 10.64 -14.76 3.25
CA ASN A 88 11.21 -15.81 2.43
C ASN A 88 12.74 -15.71 2.54
N GLU A 89 13.30 -16.52 3.42
CA GLU A 89 14.74 -16.57 3.71
C GLU A 89 15.56 -16.98 2.48
N ALA A 90 15.05 -17.91 1.66
CA ALA A 90 15.73 -18.37 0.45
C ALA A 90 15.90 -17.24 -0.60
N LYS A 91 14.96 -16.30 -0.65
CA LYS A 91 15.03 -15.09 -1.49
C LYS A 91 15.61 -13.88 -0.76
N GLY A 92 16.04 -14.03 0.50
CA GLY A 92 16.55 -12.92 1.31
C GLY A 92 15.54 -11.78 1.46
N SER A 93 14.25 -12.11 1.57
CA SER A 93 13.18 -11.11 1.48
C SER A 93 12.20 -11.19 2.64
N ARG A 94 11.67 -10.05 3.04
CA ARG A 94 10.60 -9.94 4.04
C ARG A 94 9.65 -8.80 3.71
N MET A 95 8.45 -8.90 4.26
CA MET A 95 7.45 -7.87 4.21
C MET A 95 6.86 -7.68 5.60
N GLY A 96 6.73 -6.42 6.00
CA GLY A 96 6.14 -6.03 7.27
C GLY A 96 5.06 -4.98 7.05
N SER A 97 3.94 -5.17 7.72
CA SER A 97 2.73 -4.39 7.51
C SER A 97 2.12 -3.97 8.83
N ARG A 98 1.64 -2.73 8.84
CA ARG A 98 1.01 -2.10 10.00
C ARG A 98 -0.26 -1.39 9.55
N CYS A 99 -1.24 -1.33 10.44
CA CYS A 99 -2.50 -0.67 10.18
C CYS A 99 -2.84 0.24 11.34
N PHE A 100 -3.36 1.43 11.08
CA PHE A 100 -3.67 2.41 12.10
C PHE A 100 -5.06 3.01 11.87
N LEU A 101 -5.60 3.62 12.91
CA LEU A 101 -6.72 4.54 12.84
C LEU A 101 -6.40 5.81 13.63
N ILE A 102 -7.08 6.89 13.30
CA ILE A 102 -7.07 8.16 14.04
C ILE A 102 -8.52 8.56 14.24
N ASP A 103 -8.98 8.54 15.49
CA ASP A 103 -10.39 8.76 15.85
C ASP A 103 -10.92 10.06 15.20
N GLY A 104 -12.04 9.96 14.47
CA GLY A 104 -12.66 11.11 13.81
C GLY A 104 -11.89 11.70 12.62
N ILE A 105 -10.74 11.15 12.22
CA ILE A 105 -9.94 11.66 11.10
C ILE A 105 -9.70 10.60 10.02
N PHE A 106 -9.13 9.46 10.41
CA PHE A 106 -8.83 8.37 9.49
C PHE A 106 -9.32 7.04 10.05
N ARG A 107 -10.24 6.40 9.33
CA ARG A 107 -10.78 5.09 9.73
C ARG A 107 -9.79 3.95 9.51
N ARG A 108 -8.83 4.12 8.60
CA ARG A 108 -7.83 3.11 8.25
C ARG A 108 -6.63 3.75 7.55
N ILE A 109 -5.43 3.48 8.04
CA ILE A 109 -4.16 3.83 7.40
C ILE A 109 -3.32 2.57 7.36
N ARG A 110 -3.05 2.04 6.17
CA ARG A 110 -2.20 0.85 6.02
C ARG A 110 -0.83 1.23 5.52
N MET A 111 0.20 0.59 6.05
CA MET A 111 1.60 0.76 5.67
C MET A 111 2.23 -0.60 5.42
N THR A 112 3.03 -0.72 4.36
CA THR A 112 3.76 -1.93 4.02
C THR A 112 5.18 -1.57 3.60
N TYR A 113 6.15 -2.25 4.19
CA TYR A 113 7.53 -2.25 3.70
C TYR A 113 7.90 -3.65 3.19
N PHE A 114 8.27 -3.75 1.93
CA PHE A 114 8.89 -4.94 1.35
C PHE A 114 10.39 -4.69 1.23
N ASP A 115 11.18 -5.51 1.91
CA ASP A 115 12.64 -5.54 1.80
C ASP A 115 13.08 -6.84 1.12
N GLY A 116 13.51 -6.75 -0.13
CA GLY A 116 14.21 -7.79 -0.88
C GLY A 116 15.61 -7.34 -1.29
N GLY A 117 16.24 -6.47 -0.48
CA GLY A 117 17.60 -6.00 -0.71
C GLY A 117 17.75 -5.03 -1.86
N THR A 118 18.79 -5.23 -2.67
CA THR A 118 19.00 -4.49 -3.92
C THR A 118 18.02 -4.92 -5.01
N SER A 119 17.50 -6.16 -4.94
CA SER A 119 16.62 -6.71 -5.98
C SER A 119 15.28 -6.01 -6.04
N ILE A 120 14.66 -5.79 -4.88
CA ILE A 120 13.38 -5.10 -4.76
C ILE A 120 13.24 -4.42 -3.41
N GLN A 121 12.73 -3.20 -3.40
CA GLN A 121 12.18 -2.56 -2.19
C GLN A 121 10.87 -1.86 -2.52
N VAL A 122 9.90 -1.95 -1.62
CA VAL A 122 8.62 -1.27 -1.75
C VAL A 122 8.27 -0.60 -0.44
N PHE A 123 7.86 0.67 -0.50
CA PHE A 123 7.09 1.31 0.55
C PHE A 123 5.73 1.71 -0.01
N ASN A 124 4.68 1.08 0.50
CA ASN A 124 3.31 1.33 0.09
C ASN A 124 2.48 1.80 1.28
N SER A 125 1.65 2.82 1.10
CA SER A 125 0.70 3.28 2.12
C SER A 125 -0.60 3.75 1.48
N LEU A 126 -1.71 3.52 2.18
CA LEU A 126 -3.02 4.04 1.77
C LEU A 126 -3.80 4.53 2.99
N TRP A 127 -4.31 5.75 2.92
CA TRP A 127 -5.05 6.42 3.98
C TRP A 127 -6.50 6.58 3.55
N TYR A 128 -7.41 6.06 4.36
CA TYR A 128 -8.85 6.20 4.22
C TYR A 128 -9.34 7.22 5.26
N PRO A 129 -9.83 8.40 4.82
CA PRO A 129 -10.53 9.32 5.71
C PRO A 129 -11.71 8.65 6.41
N SER A 130 -12.10 9.18 7.57
CA SER A 130 -13.36 8.82 8.21
C SER A 130 -14.56 9.10 7.30
N LEU A 131 -15.63 8.31 7.44
CA LEU A 131 -16.75 8.32 6.49
C LEU A 131 -17.55 9.64 6.50
N ASP A 132 -17.50 10.37 7.61
CA ASP A 132 -18.08 11.70 7.81
C ASP A 132 -17.28 12.81 7.12
N ARG A 133 -16.04 12.55 6.71
CA ARG A 133 -15.25 13.46 5.88
C ARG A 133 -15.59 13.24 4.41
N SER A 134 -16.87 13.45 4.08
CA SER A 134 -17.38 13.18 2.74
C SER A 134 -16.59 13.97 1.71
N ASP A 135 -16.32 13.32 0.58
CA ASP A 135 -15.55 13.80 -0.56
C ASP A 135 -14.01 13.85 -0.35
N ALA A 136 -13.50 13.76 0.89
CA ALA A 136 -12.06 13.80 1.14
C ALA A 136 -11.31 12.73 0.32
N PRO A 137 -10.17 13.08 -0.29
CA PRO A 137 -9.40 12.13 -1.10
C PRO A 137 -8.71 11.08 -0.22
N LEU A 138 -8.46 9.89 -0.78
CA LEU A 138 -7.54 8.93 -0.17
C LEU A 138 -6.11 9.39 -0.42
N LEU A 139 -5.19 9.24 0.54
CA LEU A 139 -3.77 9.42 0.24
C LEU A 139 -3.17 8.08 -0.15
N GLY A 140 -2.73 7.99 -1.39
CA GLY A 140 -2.01 6.85 -1.90
C GLY A 140 -0.52 7.14 -2.04
N ILE A 141 0.32 6.25 -1.50
CA ILE A 141 1.78 6.26 -1.62
C ILE A 141 2.23 4.91 -2.16
N ASP A 142 2.99 4.92 -3.25
CA ASP A 142 3.56 3.72 -3.87
C ASP A 142 4.99 4.00 -4.35
N LEU A 143 5.98 3.58 -3.56
CA LEU A 143 7.39 3.81 -3.82
C LEU A 143 8.09 2.49 -4.05
N LEU A 144 8.72 2.33 -5.21
CA LEU A 144 9.26 1.07 -5.65
C LEU A 144 10.64 1.23 -6.25
N SER A 145 11.52 0.30 -5.90
CA SER A 145 12.84 0.14 -6.47
C SER A 145 13.01 -1.30 -6.93
N PHE A 146 13.47 -1.50 -8.17
CA PHE A 146 13.78 -2.81 -8.74
C PHE A 146 15.19 -2.80 -9.33
N GLY A 147 16.03 -3.78 -9.00
CA GLY A 147 17.39 -3.80 -9.55
C GLY A 147 18.34 -4.82 -8.95
N ALA A 148 18.22 -6.11 -9.33
CA ALA A 148 19.21 -7.10 -8.89
C ALA A 148 20.55 -7.00 -9.63
N ASN A 149 20.61 -6.47 -10.87
CA ASN A 149 21.81 -6.49 -11.74
C ASN A 149 21.89 -5.37 -12.81
N LYS A 150 20.99 -4.37 -12.78
CA LYS A 150 20.99 -3.17 -13.64
C LYS A 150 20.83 -1.95 -12.75
N ALA A 151 21.15 -0.77 -13.28
CA ALA A 151 20.86 0.51 -12.60
C ALA A 151 19.44 0.47 -12.00
N ASN A 152 19.32 0.81 -10.71
CA ASN A 152 18.07 0.71 -9.97
C ASN A 152 16.96 1.46 -10.70
N ARG A 153 15.85 0.77 -10.98
CA ARG A 153 14.65 1.36 -11.54
C ARG A 153 13.73 1.80 -10.42
N LEU A 154 13.60 3.11 -10.25
CA LEU A 154 12.72 3.76 -9.32
C LEU A 154 11.38 4.06 -9.99
N LEU A 155 10.34 3.94 -9.19
CA LEU A 155 8.99 4.35 -9.54
C LEU A 155 8.30 4.83 -8.28
N CYS A 156 7.97 6.10 -8.21
CA CYS A 156 7.51 6.74 -6.99
C CYS A 156 6.23 7.52 -7.28
N VAL A 157 5.14 7.20 -6.60
CA VAL A 157 3.85 7.88 -6.72
C VAL A 157 3.37 8.31 -5.34
N ILE A 158 2.96 9.57 -5.23
CA ILE A 158 2.27 10.12 -4.05
C ILE A 158 1.10 10.96 -4.57
N ASP A 159 -0.12 10.64 -4.14
CA ASP A 159 -1.32 11.28 -4.68
C ASP A 159 -2.47 11.37 -3.69
N ALA A 160 -3.14 12.52 -3.66
CA ALA A 160 -4.44 12.71 -3.01
C ALA A 160 -5.57 12.33 -3.98
N GLN A 161 -5.95 11.06 -3.94
CA GLN A 161 -6.79 10.36 -4.91
C GLN A 161 -8.28 10.66 -4.69
N PRO A 162 -8.99 11.24 -5.67
CA PRO A 162 -10.39 11.62 -5.51
C PRO A 162 -11.28 10.36 -5.42
N SER A 163 -11.86 10.12 -4.24
CA SER A 163 -12.71 8.95 -3.96
C SER A 163 -13.97 8.88 -4.83
N ALA A 164 -14.55 10.05 -5.16
CA ALA A 164 -15.69 10.17 -6.08
C ALA A 164 -15.30 10.06 -7.57
N GLY A 165 -14.00 9.95 -7.86
CA GLY A 165 -13.45 10.18 -9.19
C GLY A 165 -13.40 11.67 -9.56
N ARG A 166 -12.76 12.00 -10.68
CA ARG A 166 -12.79 13.35 -11.27
C ARG A 166 -14.04 13.54 -12.11
N ASN A 167 -14.56 14.78 -12.16
CA ASN A 167 -15.54 15.15 -13.17
C ASN A 167 -14.94 14.86 -14.57
N PRO A 168 -15.57 14.02 -15.41
CA PRO A 168 -14.99 13.64 -16.70
C PRO A 168 -14.76 14.82 -17.64
N GLN A 169 -15.60 15.86 -17.57
CA GLN A 169 -15.54 17.04 -18.41
C GLN A 169 -14.60 18.12 -17.87
N THR A 170 -14.67 18.43 -16.57
CA THR A 170 -13.92 19.56 -15.98
C THR A 170 -12.63 19.16 -15.29
N GLN A 171 -12.43 17.85 -15.03
CA GLN A 171 -11.33 17.30 -14.23
C GLN A 171 -11.24 17.86 -12.79
N GLN A 172 -12.27 18.61 -12.36
CA GLN A 172 -12.32 19.24 -11.04
C GLN A 172 -12.62 18.20 -9.94
N VAL A 173 -12.13 18.52 -8.75
CA VAL A 173 -12.43 17.87 -7.48
C VAL A 173 -13.17 18.87 -6.58
N SER A 174 -13.92 18.38 -5.60
CA SER A 174 -14.79 19.16 -4.73
C SER A 174 -14.08 19.98 -3.65
N HIS A 175 -12.78 19.73 -3.41
CA HIS A 175 -12.02 20.37 -2.33
C HIS A 175 -10.97 21.34 -2.85
N ASP A 176 -10.60 22.32 -2.01
CA ASP A 176 -9.44 23.16 -2.26
C ASP A 176 -8.15 22.34 -2.14
N THR A 177 -7.52 22.11 -3.29
CA THR A 177 -6.23 21.42 -3.39
C THR A 177 -5.09 22.37 -3.71
N SER A 178 -5.24 23.67 -3.48
CA SER A 178 -4.24 24.71 -3.80
C SER A 178 -2.87 24.46 -3.19
N ARG A 179 -2.82 23.98 -1.94
CA ARG A 179 -1.56 23.60 -1.26
C ARG A 179 -0.86 22.45 -1.97
N LEU A 180 -1.60 21.40 -2.34
CA LEU A 180 -1.08 20.26 -3.10
C LEU A 180 -0.62 20.70 -4.50
N ALA A 181 -1.35 21.63 -5.14
CA ALA A 181 -0.95 22.21 -6.42
C ALA A 181 0.35 23.01 -6.34
N ALA A 182 0.54 23.78 -5.27
CA ALA A 182 1.79 24.51 -5.04
C ALA A 182 2.98 23.55 -4.82
N ILE A 183 2.76 22.45 -4.08
CA ILE A 183 3.78 21.41 -3.88
C ILE A 183 4.09 20.71 -5.21
N HIS A 184 3.08 20.29 -5.96
CA HIS A 184 3.26 19.70 -7.28
C HIS A 184 4.06 20.63 -8.20
N ALA A 185 3.70 21.91 -8.28
CA ALA A 185 4.42 22.90 -9.09
C ALA A 185 5.89 23.04 -8.68
N LYS A 186 6.19 22.99 -7.37
CA LYS A 186 7.58 23.03 -6.86
C LYS A 186 8.40 21.83 -7.33
N TYR A 187 7.79 20.66 -7.42
CA TYR A 187 8.49 19.42 -7.74
C TYR A 187 8.27 18.91 -9.18
N VAL A 188 7.50 19.60 -10.02
CA VAL A 188 7.09 19.09 -11.35
C VAL A 188 8.27 18.72 -12.27
N ASN A 189 9.43 19.37 -12.11
CA ASN A 189 10.61 19.06 -12.92
C ASN A 189 11.34 17.77 -12.50
N THR A 190 11.17 17.32 -11.25
CA THR A 190 11.84 16.12 -10.69
C THR A 190 10.87 15.01 -10.30
N LEU A 191 9.60 15.36 -10.09
CA LEU A 191 8.47 14.50 -9.69
C LEU A 191 7.18 14.86 -10.45
N GLY A 192 7.26 15.36 -11.68
CA GLY A 192 6.10 15.65 -12.54
C GLY A 192 6.08 14.84 -13.82
N GLY A 193 6.75 13.68 -13.83
CA GLY A 193 6.61 12.76 -14.96
C GLY A 193 5.15 12.32 -15.12
N THR A 194 4.79 11.87 -16.32
CA THR A 194 3.48 11.26 -16.55
C THR A 194 3.66 9.75 -16.68
N PRO A 195 2.84 8.93 -16.00
CA PRO A 195 2.75 7.52 -16.37
C PRO A 195 2.39 7.41 -17.85
N SER A 196 2.91 6.41 -18.55
CA SER A 196 2.76 6.39 -20.02
C SER A 196 1.29 6.21 -20.45
N ALA A 197 0.88 6.81 -21.58
CA ALA A 197 -0.50 6.86 -22.08
C ALA A 197 -1.22 5.50 -22.20
N LYS A 198 -0.46 4.40 -22.34
CA LYS A 198 -0.98 3.02 -22.36
C LYS A 198 -1.65 2.57 -21.04
N TRP A 199 -1.46 3.33 -19.96
CA TRP A 199 -1.90 2.98 -18.60
C TRP A 199 -3.00 3.92 -18.08
N TYR A 200 -3.52 4.79 -18.95
CA TYR A 200 -4.42 5.89 -18.58
C TYR A 200 -5.84 5.72 -19.14
N GLU A 201 -6.21 4.52 -19.61
CA GLU A 201 -7.57 4.27 -20.12
C GLU A 201 -8.65 4.59 -19.07
N ASP A 202 -8.35 4.44 -17.78
CA ASP A 202 -9.19 4.95 -16.69
C ASP A 202 -8.36 5.55 -15.56
N SER A 203 -8.33 6.89 -15.52
CA SER A 203 -7.58 7.67 -14.51
C SER A 203 -8.47 8.44 -13.55
N ARG A 204 -9.71 7.98 -13.37
CA ARG A 204 -10.69 8.67 -12.52
C ARG A 204 -10.20 8.91 -11.09
N TYR A 205 -9.35 8.01 -10.57
CA TYR A 205 -8.83 8.06 -9.20
C TYR A 205 -7.44 8.70 -9.06
N PHE A 206 -6.90 9.30 -10.12
CA PHE A 206 -5.64 10.07 -10.02
C PHE A 206 -5.94 11.57 -10.00
N SER A 207 -5.28 12.31 -9.13
CA SER A 207 -5.39 13.77 -9.13
C SER A 207 -4.49 14.42 -10.19
N SER A 208 -4.74 15.68 -10.49
CA SER A 208 -3.84 16.50 -11.31
C SER A 208 -2.58 16.96 -10.56
N GLN A 209 -2.50 16.71 -9.25
CA GLN A 209 -1.37 17.11 -8.38
C GLN A 209 -0.58 15.90 -7.89
N MET A 210 -0.70 14.75 -8.56
CA MET A 210 0.09 13.56 -8.28
C MET A 210 1.58 13.88 -8.43
N LEU A 211 2.38 13.52 -7.43
CA LEU A 211 3.82 13.45 -7.58
C LEU A 211 4.18 12.11 -8.22
N TYR A 212 4.93 12.16 -9.32
CA TYR A 212 5.37 10.98 -10.06
C TYR A 212 6.86 11.10 -10.39
N GLY A 213 7.64 10.15 -9.87
CA GLY A 213 9.09 10.06 -10.09
C GLY A 213 9.51 8.74 -10.71
N THR A 214 10.52 8.79 -11.57
CA THR A 214 11.27 7.63 -12.08
C THR A 214 12.75 7.78 -11.74
N THR A 215 13.58 6.79 -12.07
CA THR A 215 15.04 6.91 -11.91
C THR A 215 15.58 8.16 -12.60
N GLU A 216 15.09 8.45 -13.80
CA GLU A 216 15.54 9.58 -14.62
C GLU A 216 15.15 10.92 -13.98
N THR A 217 13.90 11.08 -13.55
CA THR A 217 13.43 12.34 -12.98
C THR A 217 14.00 12.60 -11.57
N LEU A 218 14.28 11.54 -10.81
CA LEU A 218 14.91 11.61 -9.50
C LEU A 218 16.44 11.76 -9.56
N GLY A 219 17.08 11.49 -10.71
CA GLY A 219 18.55 11.47 -10.80
C GLY A 219 19.17 10.27 -10.06
N GLY A 220 18.47 9.14 -9.99
CA GLY A 220 18.95 7.93 -9.31
C GLY A 220 18.57 7.82 -7.83
N LEU A 221 19.30 6.98 -7.09
CA LEU A 221 18.98 6.68 -5.68
C LEU A 221 19.14 7.89 -4.75
N ASP A 222 20.11 8.76 -5.00
CA ASP A 222 20.35 9.95 -4.19
C ASP A 222 19.14 10.89 -4.20
N GLY A 223 18.37 10.89 -5.30
CA GLY A 223 17.10 11.59 -5.44
C GLY A 223 16.06 11.20 -4.41
N ILE A 224 16.14 10.01 -3.80
CA ILE A 224 15.21 9.60 -2.75
C ILE A 224 15.37 10.50 -1.52
N ALA A 225 16.60 10.72 -1.06
CA ALA A 225 16.86 11.57 0.10
C ALA A 225 16.76 13.06 -0.26
N GLN A 226 17.28 13.46 -1.41
CA GLN A 226 17.43 14.88 -1.79
C GLN A 226 16.13 15.49 -2.32
N THR A 227 15.27 14.70 -2.96
CA THR A 227 14.05 15.19 -3.63
C THR A 227 12.79 14.53 -3.10
N LEU A 228 12.72 13.19 -3.11
CA LEU A 228 11.49 12.47 -2.78
C LEU A 228 11.10 12.65 -1.31
N LEU A 229 12.04 12.55 -0.37
CA LEU A 229 11.77 12.73 1.06
C LEU A 229 11.19 14.11 1.39
N PRO A 230 11.80 15.26 1.02
CA PRO A 230 11.21 16.56 1.33
C PRO A 230 9.88 16.81 0.59
N ALA A 231 9.71 16.25 -0.61
CA ALA A 231 8.43 16.31 -1.32
C ALA A 231 7.34 15.51 -0.59
N PHE A 232 7.68 14.29 -0.15
CA PHE A 232 6.81 13.42 0.64
C PHE A 232 6.37 14.09 1.93
N GLN A 233 7.29 14.66 2.70
CA GLN A 233 6.99 15.38 3.95
C GLN A 233 6.00 16.52 3.70
N SER A 234 6.31 17.38 2.71
CA SER A 234 5.45 18.52 2.35
C SER A 234 4.05 18.07 1.92
N TYR A 235 3.98 17.02 1.09
CA TYR A 235 2.72 16.50 0.55
C TYR A 235 1.87 15.83 1.62
N LEU A 236 2.49 15.04 2.51
CA LEU A 236 1.81 14.39 3.63
C LEU A 236 1.20 15.42 4.58
N ASP A 237 1.96 16.46 4.96
CA ASP A 237 1.45 17.54 5.82
C ASP A 237 0.28 18.28 5.14
N ALA A 238 0.41 18.64 3.87
CA ALA A 238 -0.66 19.29 3.13
C ALA A 238 -1.91 18.41 2.96
N TYR A 239 -1.74 17.09 2.81
CA TYR A 239 -2.85 16.14 2.79
C TYR A 239 -3.56 16.05 4.14
N ILE A 240 -2.80 15.99 5.24
CA ILE A 240 -3.36 15.97 6.59
C ILE A 240 -4.15 17.26 6.85
N ASP A 241 -3.61 18.43 6.50
CA ASP A 241 -4.31 19.72 6.57
C ASP A 241 -5.63 19.69 5.77
N LEU A 242 -5.57 19.17 4.53
CA LEU A 242 -6.75 19.06 3.67
C LEU A 242 -7.84 18.21 4.31
N VAL A 243 -7.50 17.02 4.83
CA VAL A 243 -8.50 16.13 5.44
C VAL A 243 -9.03 16.71 6.75
N THR A 244 -8.17 17.27 7.59
CA THR A 244 -8.56 17.78 8.92
C THR A 244 -9.38 19.07 8.84
N SER A 245 -9.23 19.87 7.79
CA SER A 245 -10.01 21.09 7.55
C SER A 245 -11.44 20.85 7.05
N VAL A 246 -11.81 19.61 6.71
CA VAL A 246 -13.18 19.28 6.30
C VAL A 246 -14.13 19.50 7.48
N ASP A 247 -15.08 20.44 7.31
CA ASP A 247 -16.12 20.74 8.29
C ASP A 247 -17.21 19.66 8.28
N CYS A 248 -17.09 18.71 9.20
CA CYS A 248 -18.02 17.59 9.33
C CYS A 248 -19.39 18.02 9.93
N ASN A 249 -19.49 19.21 10.54
CA ASN A 249 -20.72 19.68 11.18
C ASN A 249 -21.71 20.30 10.19
N ARG A 250 -21.28 20.54 8.94
CA ARG A 250 -22.10 21.13 7.88
C ARG A 250 -22.91 20.12 7.08
N ILE A 251 -22.75 18.84 7.36
CA ILE A 251 -23.41 17.78 6.60
C ILE A 251 -24.82 17.56 7.16
N GLU A 252 -25.82 18.10 6.47
CA GLU A 252 -27.20 17.65 6.63
C GLU A 252 -27.29 16.19 6.19
N LYS A 253 -28.05 15.35 6.91
CA LYS A 253 -28.19 13.90 6.62
C LYS A 253 -26.87 13.11 6.62
N ILE A 254 -26.13 13.21 7.71
CA ILE A 254 -24.86 12.51 7.96
C ILE A 254 -24.87 11.04 7.49
N GLN A 255 -25.94 10.29 7.75
CA GLN A 255 -26.03 8.87 7.37
C GLN A 255 -25.91 8.64 5.85
N GLU A 256 -26.68 9.38 5.04
CA GLU A 256 -26.64 9.26 3.57
C GLU A 256 -25.23 9.58 3.03
N HIS A 257 -24.56 10.57 3.62
CA HIS A 257 -23.19 10.94 3.25
C HIS A 257 -22.16 9.89 3.67
N THR A 258 -22.28 9.31 4.87
CA THR A 258 -21.36 8.26 5.33
C THR A 258 -21.50 6.99 4.49
N ASP A 259 -22.72 6.64 4.08
CA ASP A 259 -22.98 5.48 3.22
C ASP A 259 -22.40 5.69 1.83
N LEU A 260 -22.61 6.86 1.22
CA LEU A 260 -22.03 7.21 -0.08
C LEU A 260 -20.50 7.22 -0.05
N THR A 261 -19.89 7.75 1.02
CA THR A 261 -18.43 7.71 1.20
C THR A 261 -17.92 6.27 1.29
N LEU A 262 -18.62 5.40 2.03
CA LEU A 262 -18.26 3.98 2.13
C LEU A 262 -18.35 3.27 0.78
N GLU A 263 -19.41 3.54 0.00
CA GLU A 263 -19.56 3.01 -1.36
C GLU A 263 -18.42 3.46 -2.28
N ARG A 264 -17.99 4.72 -2.20
CA ARG A 264 -16.86 5.23 -2.97
C ARG A 264 -15.53 4.58 -2.57
N HIS A 265 -15.30 4.40 -1.27
CA HIS A 265 -14.14 3.64 -0.78
C HIS A 265 -14.17 2.18 -1.27
N ALA A 266 -15.33 1.53 -1.27
CA ALA A 266 -15.49 0.17 -1.77
C ALA A 266 -15.28 0.08 -3.29
N ALA A 267 -15.82 1.02 -4.06
CA ALA A 267 -15.60 1.11 -5.50
C ALA A 267 -14.13 1.34 -5.85
N TYR A 268 -13.43 2.17 -5.07
CA TYR A 268 -11.98 2.34 -5.19
C TYR A 268 -11.24 1.02 -4.94
N ASP A 269 -11.58 0.32 -3.85
CA ASP A 269 -10.96 -0.97 -3.50
C ASP A 269 -11.21 -2.03 -4.58
N GLU A 270 -12.44 -2.16 -5.06
CA GLU A 270 -12.80 -3.10 -6.14
C GLU A 270 -12.03 -2.78 -7.43
N PHE A 271 -11.98 -1.50 -7.82
CA PHE A 271 -11.28 -1.07 -9.02
C PHE A 271 -9.78 -1.43 -8.97
N ASN A 272 -9.14 -1.18 -7.83
CA ASN A 272 -7.71 -1.41 -7.66
C ASN A 272 -7.41 -2.90 -7.44
N ALA A 273 -8.18 -3.64 -6.64
CA ALA A 273 -7.99 -5.06 -6.40
C ALA A 273 -8.05 -5.88 -7.70
N ALA A 274 -9.05 -5.62 -8.56
CA ALA A 274 -9.20 -6.31 -9.84
C ALA A 274 -8.02 -6.06 -10.81
N ARG A 275 -7.23 -5.01 -10.56
CA ARG A 275 -6.13 -4.58 -11.42
C ARG A 275 -4.77 -4.78 -10.77
N ASP A 276 -4.69 -5.41 -9.59
CA ASP A 276 -3.46 -5.45 -8.79
C ASP A 276 -2.33 -6.30 -9.39
N PRO A 277 -1.28 -5.68 -9.97
CA PRO A 277 -0.15 -6.43 -10.48
C PRO A 277 0.77 -6.94 -9.37
N ALA A 278 0.65 -6.42 -8.14
CA ALA A 278 1.44 -6.87 -7.01
C ALA A 278 1.08 -8.30 -6.61
N HIS A 279 -0.11 -8.79 -7.00
CA HIS A 279 -0.50 -10.20 -6.82
C HIS A 279 0.57 -11.18 -7.34
N LYS A 280 1.07 -10.95 -8.56
CA LYS A 280 2.13 -11.82 -9.14
C LYS A 280 3.46 -11.70 -8.40
N LEU A 281 3.79 -10.49 -7.97
CA LEU A 281 4.99 -10.25 -7.16
C LEU A 281 4.89 -11.01 -5.84
N PHE A 282 3.83 -10.79 -5.06
CA PHE A 282 3.60 -11.48 -3.79
C PHE A 282 3.54 -13.00 -3.97
N THR A 283 2.88 -13.49 -5.02
CA THR A 283 2.82 -14.93 -5.33
C THR A 283 4.22 -15.50 -5.51
N SER A 284 5.09 -14.80 -6.25
CA SER A 284 6.46 -15.26 -6.50
C SER A 284 7.33 -15.31 -5.25
N TYR A 285 7.07 -14.48 -4.24
CA TYR A 285 7.89 -14.40 -3.03
C TYR A 285 7.30 -15.16 -1.83
N PHE A 286 5.98 -15.15 -1.67
CA PHE A 286 5.29 -15.61 -0.46
C PHE A 286 4.16 -16.62 -0.74
N GLY A 287 3.92 -16.95 -2.01
CA GLY A 287 2.94 -17.95 -2.44
C GLY A 287 1.53 -17.39 -2.71
N GLU A 288 0.75 -18.16 -3.46
CA GLU A 288 -0.58 -17.76 -3.97
C GLU A 288 -1.57 -17.41 -2.86
N HIS A 289 -1.64 -18.26 -1.81
CA HIS A 289 -2.57 -18.06 -0.70
C HIS A 289 -2.30 -16.74 0.02
N PHE A 290 -1.02 -16.48 0.32
CA PHE A 290 -0.60 -15.21 0.91
C PHE A 290 -0.98 -14.04 0.00
N ALA A 291 -0.64 -14.10 -1.29
CA ALA A 291 -0.89 -13.01 -2.23
C ALA A 291 -2.37 -12.66 -2.32
N HIS A 292 -3.24 -13.66 -2.47
CA HIS A 292 -4.69 -13.46 -2.55
C HIS A 292 -5.24 -12.82 -1.27
N ASP A 293 -4.91 -13.39 -0.11
CA ASP A 293 -5.36 -12.90 1.19
C ASP A 293 -4.86 -11.47 1.45
N TYR A 294 -3.60 -11.20 1.11
CA TYR A 294 -2.99 -9.90 1.27
C TYR A 294 -3.64 -8.82 0.40
N VAL A 295 -3.93 -9.11 -0.87
CA VAL A 295 -4.61 -8.17 -1.77
C VAL A 295 -6.04 -7.88 -1.28
N HIS A 296 -6.82 -8.92 -0.99
CA HIS A 296 -8.25 -8.75 -0.76
C HIS A 296 -8.63 -8.48 0.69
N ASN A 297 -7.82 -8.89 1.68
CA ASN A 297 -8.14 -8.70 3.10
C ASN A 297 -7.25 -7.66 3.79
N PHE A 298 -6.14 -7.24 3.16
CA PHE A 298 -5.29 -6.17 3.69
C PHE A 298 -5.22 -4.94 2.79
N LEU A 299 -4.80 -5.06 1.53
CA LEU A 299 -4.61 -3.92 0.63
C LEU A 299 -5.93 -3.25 0.22
N PHE A 300 -6.95 -4.05 -0.10
CA PHE A 300 -8.25 -3.59 -0.58
C PHE A 300 -9.39 -4.33 0.13
N SER A 301 -9.45 -4.15 1.44
CA SER A 301 -10.35 -4.89 2.36
C SER A 301 -11.84 -4.70 2.07
N LEU A 302 -12.25 -3.66 1.33
CA LEU A 302 -13.65 -3.45 0.94
C LEU A 302 -14.02 -4.11 -0.40
N SER A 303 -13.07 -4.73 -1.12
CA SER A 303 -13.33 -5.43 -2.37
C SER A 303 -14.18 -6.69 -2.16
N SER A 304 -14.96 -7.08 -3.17
CA SER A 304 -15.98 -8.14 -3.09
C SER A 304 -15.41 -9.50 -2.67
N SER A 305 -14.19 -9.82 -3.08
CA SER A 305 -13.51 -11.06 -2.70
C SER A 305 -13.22 -11.16 -1.20
N SER A 306 -13.14 -10.04 -0.47
CA SER A 306 -12.94 -10.03 0.99
C SER A 306 -14.12 -10.61 1.77
N LYS A 307 -15.32 -10.55 1.19
CA LYS A 307 -16.56 -11.08 1.80
C LYS A 307 -16.68 -12.59 1.68
N SER A 308 -15.96 -13.22 0.75
CA SER A 308 -16.04 -14.67 0.50
C SER A 308 -15.21 -15.50 1.50
N SER A 309 -14.10 -14.96 2.00
CA SER A 309 -13.23 -15.62 2.98
C SER A 309 -13.89 -15.72 4.36
N SER A 310 -14.65 -14.70 4.77
CA SER A 310 -15.37 -14.67 6.06
C SER A 310 -16.60 -15.59 6.10
N LEU A 311 -17.23 -15.89 4.96
CA LEU A 311 -18.27 -16.92 4.88
C LEU A 311 -17.69 -18.35 4.89
N SER A 312 -16.50 -18.56 4.32
CA SER A 312 -15.87 -19.89 4.32
C SER A 312 -15.36 -20.33 5.70
N SER A 313 -14.92 -19.39 6.55
CA SER A 313 -14.49 -19.69 7.92
C SER A 313 -15.66 -19.97 8.86
N SER A 314 -16.82 -19.35 8.64
CA SER A 314 -18.05 -19.57 9.42
C SER A 314 -18.80 -20.85 9.03
N LEU A 315 -18.56 -21.41 7.84
CA LEU A 315 -19.12 -22.69 7.40
C LEU A 315 -18.29 -23.91 7.82
N SER A 316 -17.07 -23.72 8.34
CA SER A 316 -16.18 -24.82 8.77
C SER A 316 -16.31 -25.21 10.25
N SER A 317 -17.09 -24.47 11.06
CA SER A 317 -17.28 -24.74 12.49
C SER A 317 -18.60 -25.43 12.85
N SER A 318 -19.44 -25.79 11.88
CA SER A 318 -20.73 -26.46 12.10
C SER A 318 -20.90 -27.70 11.21
N SER A 319 -20.13 -28.76 11.47
CA SER A 319 -20.46 -30.11 10.97
C SER A 319 -19.47 -31.15 11.53
N LYS A 320 -19.68 -31.62 12.77
CA LYS A 320 -19.38 -33.00 13.21
C LYS A 320 -20.20 -33.35 14.45
N ASP A 321 -21.41 -33.87 14.26
CA ASP A 321 -21.94 -34.86 15.20
C ASP A 321 -22.90 -35.83 14.49
N PRO A 322 -22.41 -36.97 13.97
CA PRO A 322 -23.22 -37.93 13.23
C PRO A 322 -23.70 -39.08 14.14
N ASN A 323 -24.16 -38.80 15.37
CA ASN A 323 -24.83 -39.82 16.21
C ASN A 323 -25.72 -39.18 17.28
N LYS A 324 -26.97 -38.87 16.91
CA LYS A 324 -28.07 -38.72 17.88
C LYS A 324 -29.41 -39.02 17.22
N LEU A 325 -29.65 -40.29 16.94
CA LEU A 325 -30.98 -40.87 16.73
C LEU A 325 -30.91 -42.33 17.17
N LEU A 326 -31.29 -42.57 18.43
CA LEU A 326 -31.94 -43.78 18.94
C LEU A 326 -32.55 -43.43 20.30
#